data_AF-A0A367XPH5-F1
#
_entry.id   AF-A0A367XPH5-F1
#
_cell.length_a   1.000
_cell.length_b   1.000
_cell.length_c   1.000
_cell.angle_alpha   90.00
_cell.angle_beta   90.00
_cell.angle_gamma   90.00
#
_symmetry.space_group_name_H-M   'P 1'
#
loop_
_entity.id
_entity.type
_entity.pdbx_description
1 polymer ?
#
loop_
_entity_poly.entity_id
_entity_poly.type
_entity_poly.pdbx_seq_one_letter_code
_entity_poly.pdbx_strand_id
1 'polypeptide(L)' 'MAGGHFAKYIRHAPVARPHVPAHIKWGSKLFGAAMWFWIMLRIKEDGPVMFGLKLPFEHH' A
#
# COMPACT_ATOMS: atom_id res chain seq x y z
N MET A 1 -3.69 -10.48 -39.19
CA MET A 1 -2.45 -10.71 -38.42
C MET A 1 -2.80 -11.52 -37.18
N ALA A 2 -2.59 -12.84 -37.19
CA ALA A 2 -3.09 -13.76 -36.16
C ALA A 2 -1.98 -14.69 -35.61
N GLY A 3 -0.78 -14.15 -35.34
CA GLY A 3 0.40 -14.92 -34.90
C GLY A 3 0.91 -14.66 -33.47
N GLY A 4 0.40 -13.63 -32.78
CA GLY A 4 1.00 -13.15 -31.53
C GLY A 4 0.63 -13.92 -30.24
N HIS A 5 -0.33 -14.83 -30.27
CA HIS A 5 -0.86 -15.49 -29.07
C HIS A 5 -0.12 -16.78 -28.67
N PHE A 6 0.62 -17.42 -29.58
CA PHE A 6 1.31 -18.68 -29.30
C PHE A 6 2.52 -18.51 -28.36
N ALA A 7 3.24 -17.39 -28.44
CA ALA A 7 4.38 -17.09 -27.56
C ALA A 7 3.97 -16.56 -26.17
N LYS A 8 2.70 -16.13 -26.01
CA LYS A 8 2.20 -15.48 -24.78
C LYS A 8 1.90 -16.48 -23.66
N TYR A 9 1.66 -17.75 -23.99
CA TYR A 9 1.25 -18.79 -23.05
C TYR A 9 2.16 -20.01 -23.14
N ILE A 10 3.45 -19.82 -22.83
CA ILE A 10 4.40 -20.92 -22.70
C ILE A 10 4.16 -21.61 -21.36
N ARG A 11 3.76 -22.89 -21.38
CA ARG A 11 3.34 -23.68 -20.19
C ARG A 11 4.39 -23.76 -19.06
N HIS A 12 5.65 -23.44 -19.34
CA HIS A 12 6.77 -23.54 -18.40
C HIS A 12 7.72 -22.32 -18.41
N ALA A 13 7.26 -21.17 -18.93
CA ALA A 13 8.03 -19.92 -18.85
C ALA A 13 7.68 -19.15 -17.56
N PRO A 14 8.58 -18.29 -17.04
CA PRO A 14 8.25 -17.39 -15.95
C PRO A 14 7.07 -16.48 -16.34
N VAL A 15 6.17 -16.26 -15.38
CA VAL A 15 4.94 -15.47 -15.59
C VAL A 15 5.32 -14.04 -15.96
N ALA A 16 4.79 -13.56 -17.09
CA ALA A 16 4.98 -12.18 -17.52
C ALA A 16 4.33 -11.20 -16.52
N ARG A 17 4.93 -10.02 -16.35
CA ARG A 17 4.40 -8.98 -15.46
C ARG A 17 2.98 -8.59 -15.91
N PRO A 18 2.00 -8.53 -14.98
CA PRO A 18 0.64 -8.16 -15.33
C PRO A 18 0.59 -6.71 -15.83
N HIS A 19 -0.21 -6.47 -16.86
CA HIS A 19 -0.52 -5.11 -17.29
C HIS A 19 -1.49 -4.49 -16.28
N VAL A 20 -0.97 -3.59 -15.44
CA VAL A 20 -1.78 -2.82 -14.51
C VAL A 20 -1.92 -1.39 -15.05
N PRO A 21 -3.15 -0.88 -15.23
CA PRO A 21 -3.35 0.46 -15.74
C PRO A 21 -2.82 1.52 -14.75
N ALA A 22 -2.39 2.67 -15.28
CA ALA A 22 -1.67 3.68 -14.51
C ALA A 22 -2.48 4.22 -13.32
N HIS A 23 -3.80 4.43 -13.50
CA HIS A 23 -4.66 4.96 -12.43
C HIS A 23 -4.72 4.05 -11.21
N ILE A 24 -4.69 2.72 -11.39
CA ILE A 24 -4.65 1.77 -10.26
C ILE A 24 -3.29 1.83 -9.55
N LYS A 25 -2.18 1.97 -10.29
CA LYS A 25 -0.84 2.09 -9.70
C LYS A 25 -0.69 3.37 -8.86
N TRP A 26 -1.24 4.48 -9.33
CA TRP A 26 -1.17 5.76 -8.63
C TRP A 26 -2.18 5.84 -7.49
N GLY A 27 -3.41 5.35 -7.70
CA GLY A 27 -4.43 5.27 -6.67
C GLY A 27 -3.99 4.42 -5.48
N SER A 28 -3.44 3.23 -5.72
CA SER A 28 -2.96 2.36 -4.62
C SER A 28 -1.84 3.01 -3.80
N LYS A 29 -0.93 3.74 -4.46
CA LYS A 29 0.12 4.51 -3.78
C LYS A 29 -0.46 5.65 -2.95
N LEU A 30 -1.44 6.38 -3.48
CA LEU A 30 -2.08 7.50 -2.77
C LEU A 30 -2.79 7.01 -1.51
N PHE A 31 -3.57 5.93 -1.62
CA PHE A 31 -4.26 5.35 -0.46
C PHE A 31 -3.29 4.75 0.56
N GLY A 32 -2.25 4.05 0.11
CA GLY A 32 -1.20 3.55 1.00
C GLY A 32 -0.46 4.66 1.73
N ALA A 33 -0.15 5.76 1.02
CA ALA A 33 0.47 6.94 1.61
C ALA A 33 -0.46 7.64 2.61
N ALA A 34 -1.74 7.78 2.28
CA ALA A 34 -2.74 8.37 3.17
C ALA A 34 -2.91 7.56 4.47
N MET A 35 -2.93 6.22 4.36
CA MET A 35 -2.98 5.33 5.52
C MET A 35 -1.76 5.53 6.44
N TRP A 36 -0.55 5.48 5.88
CA TRP A 36 0.66 5.66 6.68
C TRP A 36 0.81 7.07 7.24
N PHE A 37 0.43 8.09 6.47
CA PHE A 37 0.38 9.47 6.94
C PHE A 37 -0.52 9.60 8.16
N TRP A 38 -1.72 9.00 8.12
CA TRP A 38 -2.65 9.01 9.24
C TRP A 38 -2.09 8.30 10.48
N ILE A 39 -1.48 7.13 10.31
CA ILE A 39 -0.87 6.39 11.41
C ILE A 39 0.23 7.23 12.07
N MET A 40 1.12 7.85 11.29
CA MET A 40 2.19 8.69 11.83
C MET A 40 1.67 9.96 12.50
N LEU A 41 0.63 10.58 11.95
CA LEU A 41 -0.05 11.70 12.59
C LEU A 41 -0.61 11.29 13.96
N ARG A 42 -1.30 10.14 14.01
CA ARG A 42 -1.86 9.64 15.26
C ARG A 42 -0.78 9.25 16.28
N ILE A 43 0.31 8.64 15.84
CA ILE A 43 1.47 8.36 16.69
C ILE A 43 2.10 9.65 17.23
N LYS A 44 2.10 10.75 16.47
CA LYS A 44 2.61 12.03 16.95
C LYS A 44 1.72 12.64 18.03
N GLU A 45 0.39 12.56 17.84
CA GLU A 45 -0.59 13.14 18.75
C GLU A 45 -0.79 12.31 20.03
N ASP A 46 -0.94 10.99 19.87
CA ASP A 46 -1.20 10.05 20.96
C ASP A 46 0.05 9.29 21.42
N GLY A 47 1.22 9.54 20.85
CA GLY A 47 2.45 8.78 21.13
C GLY A 47 2.68 8.52 22.62
N PRO A 48 2.55 9.53 23.51
CA PRO A 48 2.71 9.31 24.94
C PRO A 48 1.71 8.32 25.56
N VAL A 49 0.46 8.31 25.09
CA VAL A 49 -0.60 7.39 25.55
C VAL A 49 -0.42 6.01 24.92
N MET A 50 -0.14 5.95 23.62
CA MET A 50 0.07 4.70 22.88
C MET A 50 1.31 3.92 23.32
N PHE A 51 2.38 4.62 23.72
CA PHE A 51 3.61 4.01 24.21
C PHE A 51 3.66 3.87 25.75
N GLY A 52 2.54 4.12 26.44
CA GLY A 52 2.44 3.91 27.90
C GLY A 52 3.27 4.88 28.75
N LEU A 53 3.72 5.99 28.16
CA LEU A 53 4.46 7.06 28.84
C LEU A 53 3.53 8.01 29.61
N LYS A 54 2.23 7.99 29.31
CA LYS A 54 1.16 8.70 30.03
C LYS A 54 -0.06 7.81 30.20
N LEU A 55 -0.72 7.88 31.36
CA LEU A 55 -1.99 7.21 31.60
C LEU A 55 -3.12 7.98 30.88
N PRO A 56 -4.12 7.31 30.30
CA PRO A 56 -5.18 7.95 29.49
C PRO A 56 -6.09 8.92 30.27
N PHE A 57 -5.95 9.00 31.59
CA PHE A 57 -6.70 9.89 32.50
C PHE A 57 -5.83 10.99 33.13
N GLU A 58 -4.53 11.05 32.83
CA GLU A 58 -3.63 12.15 33.21
C GLU A 58 -3.81 13.32 32.21
N HIS A 59 -5.03 13.81 32.10
CA HIS A 59 -5.35 15.08 31.46
C HIS A 59 -5.59 16.07 32.60
N HIS A 60 -4.56 16.85 32.94
CA HIS A 60 -4.75 18.07 33.73
C HIS A 60 -5.57 19.09 32.94
#